data_AF-A0AAV4E6G1-F1
#
_entry.id   AF-A0AAV4E6G1-F1
#
_cell.length_a   1.000
_cell.length_b   1.000
_cell.length_c   1.000
_cell.angle_alpha   90.00
_cell.angle_beta   90.00
_cell.angle_gamma   90.00
#
_symmetry.space_group_name_H-M   'P 1'
#
loop_
_entity.id
_entity.type
_entity.pdbx_description
1 polymer ?
#
loop_
_entity_poly.entity_id
_entity_poly.type
_entity_poly.pdbx_seq_one_letter_code
_entity_poly.pdbx_strand_id
1 'polypeptide(L)'
;MITNAGIGTKNMAAYTGYTCSAVNMIKKVNLALGNVTNVDDGVAAFKAINEEDLRALAIFKRYCRNVAIMIINIQTVVNASKFVIGGDISAQPVLIEEIDNQLHKILENNLMIGKQMIDPPVVAAKYGNDANLYGALYALLLELKEKE
;
A
#
# COMPACT_ATOMS: atom_id res chain seq x y z
N MET A 1 6.22 -12.69 0.98
CA MET A 1 6.04 -12.76 2.45
C MET A 1 4.70 -13.43 2.75
N ILE A 2 4.71 -14.39 3.69
CA ILE A 2 3.50 -15.00 4.24
C ILE A 2 3.19 -14.24 5.53
N THR A 3 2.03 -13.61 5.61
CA THR A 3 1.60 -12.80 6.77
C THR A 3 0.57 -13.51 7.64
N ASN A 4 -0.02 -14.60 7.16
CA ASN A 4 -0.94 -15.42 7.94
C ASN A 4 -0.78 -16.91 7.58
N ALA A 5 0.22 -17.56 8.17
CA ALA A 5 0.43 -18.99 7.94
C ALA A 5 -0.70 -19.87 8.52
N GLY A 6 -1.45 -19.36 9.51
CA GLY A 6 -2.52 -20.10 10.19
C GLY A 6 -3.72 -20.45 9.29
N ILE A 7 -3.92 -19.71 8.20
CA ILE A 7 -4.96 -20.03 7.20
C ILE A 7 -4.47 -20.97 6.09
N GLY A 8 -3.25 -21.50 6.24
CA GLY A 8 -2.62 -22.47 5.34
C GLY A 8 -1.85 -21.81 4.20
N THR A 9 -0.65 -22.31 3.93
CA THR A 9 0.24 -21.77 2.89
C THR A 9 -0.26 -22.03 1.47
N LYS A 10 -1.22 -22.93 1.25
CA LYS A 10 -1.87 -23.06 -0.07
C LYS A 10 -2.90 -21.96 -0.34
N ASN A 11 -3.31 -21.22 0.69
CA ASN A 11 -4.31 -20.16 0.55
C ASN A 11 -3.64 -18.84 0.15
N MET A 12 -4.04 -18.27 -0.99
CA MET A 12 -3.48 -16.99 -1.47
C MET A 12 -3.68 -15.85 -0.47
N ALA A 13 -4.72 -15.88 0.36
CA ALA A 13 -4.93 -14.87 1.39
C ALA A 13 -3.84 -14.87 2.48
N ALA A 14 -3.00 -15.91 2.55
CA ALA A 14 -1.84 -15.96 3.45
C ALA A 14 -0.69 -15.05 2.98
N TYR A 15 -0.72 -14.60 1.72
CA TYR A 15 0.40 -13.92 1.07
C TYR A 15 0.16 -12.43 0.94
N THR A 16 1.19 -11.65 1.29
CA THR A 16 1.17 -10.18 1.18
C THR A 16 0.90 -9.69 -0.25
N GLY A 17 1.41 -10.41 -1.26
CA GLY A 17 1.17 -10.05 -2.67
C GLY A 17 -0.32 -10.07 -3.06
N TYR A 18 -1.13 -10.89 -2.39
CA TYR A 18 -2.58 -10.94 -2.61
C TYR A 18 -3.33 -9.93 -1.73
N THR A 19 -2.95 -9.81 -0.46
CA THR A 19 -3.66 -8.95 0.52
C THR A 19 -3.31 -7.47 0.42
N CYS A 20 -2.14 -7.14 -0.13
CA CYS A 20 -1.68 -5.77 -0.42
C CYS A 20 -1.74 -5.43 -1.91
N SER A 21 -2.50 -6.18 -2.72
CA SER A 21 -2.75 -5.82 -4.11
C SER A 21 -3.81 -4.72 -4.22
N ALA A 22 -3.41 -3.55 -4.72
CA ALA A 22 -4.29 -2.43 -5.04
C ALA A 22 -5.40 -2.83 -6.03
N VAL A 23 -5.05 -3.56 -7.08
CA VAL A 23 -5.99 -4.06 -8.10
C VAL A 23 -7.02 -4.99 -7.45
N ASN A 24 -6.59 -5.91 -6.58
CA ASN A 24 -7.50 -6.81 -5.87
C ASN A 24 -8.42 -6.05 -4.89
N MET A 25 -7.93 -4.98 -4.27
CA MET A 25 -8.73 -4.09 -3.42
C MET A 25 -9.81 -3.40 -4.24
N ILE A 26 -9.47 -2.79 -5.38
CA ILE A 26 -10.41 -2.14 -6.31
C ILE A 26 -11.49 -3.12 -6.78
N LYS A 27 -11.10 -4.33 -7.21
CA LYS A 27 -12.05 -5.39 -7.58
C LYS A 27 -13.03 -5.70 -6.46
N LYS A 28 -12.54 -5.86 -5.23
CA LYS A 28 -13.39 -6.16 -4.07
C LYS A 28 -14.35 -5.03 -3.75
N VAL A 29 -13.90 -3.77 -3.85
CA VAL A 29 -14.77 -2.60 -3.67
C VAL A 29 -15.87 -2.60 -4.72
N ASN A 30 -15.52 -2.66 -6.01
CA ASN A 30 -16.50 -2.62 -7.09
C ASN A 30 -17.51 -3.78 -7.02
N LEU A 31 -17.06 -5.00 -6.69
CA LEU A 31 -17.96 -6.14 -6.46
C LEU A 31 -18.91 -5.90 -5.28
N ALA A 32 -18.42 -5.35 -4.16
CA ALA A 32 -19.26 -5.05 -2.99
C ALA A 32 -20.30 -3.93 -3.25
N LEU A 33 -20.01 -3.05 -4.21
CA LEU A 33 -20.92 -2.00 -4.66
C LEU A 33 -21.90 -2.47 -5.75
N GLY A 34 -21.70 -3.67 -6.31
CA GLY A 34 -22.52 -4.19 -7.42
C GLY A 34 -22.05 -3.75 -8.82
N ASN A 35 -20.90 -3.09 -8.93
CA ASN A 35 -20.29 -2.63 -10.18
C ASN A 35 -19.59 -3.79 -10.91
N VAL A 36 -20.36 -4.77 -11.38
CA VAL A 36 -19.83 -6.00 -12.00
C VAL A 36 -19.36 -5.83 -13.45
N THR A 37 -19.80 -4.77 -14.13
CA THR A 37 -19.48 -4.52 -15.54
C THR A 37 -18.05 -4.01 -15.75
N ASN A 38 -17.49 -3.32 -14.75
CA ASN A 38 -16.10 -2.85 -14.74
C ASN A 38 -15.51 -2.95 -13.33
N VAL A 39 -15.09 -4.16 -12.95
CA VAL A 39 -14.54 -4.41 -11.60
C VAL A 39 -13.17 -3.75 -11.39
N ASP A 40 -12.48 -3.38 -12.47
CA ASP A 40 -11.16 -2.75 -12.44
C ASP A 40 -11.22 -1.21 -12.38
N ASP A 41 -12.42 -0.63 -12.27
CA ASP A 41 -12.60 0.82 -12.20
C ASP A 41 -12.10 1.41 -10.88
N GLY A 42 -10.84 1.86 -10.89
CA GLY A 42 -10.23 2.52 -9.74
C GLY A 42 -10.87 3.87 -9.41
N VAL A 43 -11.38 4.60 -10.40
CA VAL A 43 -12.00 5.91 -10.20
C VAL A 43 -13.32 5.75 -9.44
N ALA A 44 -14.16 4.81 -9.87
CA ALA A 44 -15.40 4.48 -9.18
C ALA A 44 -15.16 3.96 -7.76
N ALA A 45 -14.16 3.08 -7.58
CA ALA A 45 -13.82 2.54 -6.27
C ALA A 45 -13.35 3.65 -5.30
N PHE A 46 -12.46 4.54 -5.72
CA PHE A 46 -11.99 5.63 -4.88
C PHE A 46 -13.04 6.72 -4.67
N LYS A 47 -13.94 6.95 -5.62
CA LYS A 47 -15.10 7.81 -5.39
C LYS A 47 -15.92 7.30 -4.20
N ALA A 48 -16.28 6.01 -4.19
CA ALA A 48 -17.04 5.42 -3.09
C ALA A 48 -16.28 5.41 -1.75
N ILE A 49 -14.95 5.24 -1.77
CA ILE A 49 -14.09 5.36 -0.58
C ILE A 49 -14.16 6.79 -0.01
N ASN A 50 -14.03 7.80 -0.86
CA ASN A 50 -14.05 9.20 -0.46
C ASN A 50 -15.46 9.69 -0.04
N GLU A 51 -16.52 9.06 -0.57
CA GLU A 51 -17.91 9.27 -0.15
C GLU A 51 -18.29 8.48 1.11
N GLU A 52 -17.31 7.82 1.75
CA GLU A 52 -17.48 7.04 2.97
C GLU A 52 -18.49 5.88 2.89
N ASP A 53 -18.67 5.26 1.70
CA ASP A 53 -19.48 4.03 1.61
C ASP A 53 -18.89 2.97 2.55
N LEU A 54 -19.69 2.51 3.51
CA LEU A 54 -19.24 1.62 4.59
C LEU A 54 -18.62 0.32 4.07
N ARG A 55 -19.10 -0.20 2.92
CA ARG A 55 -18.58 -1.43 2.31
C ARG A 55 -17.21 -1.16 1.69
N ALA A 56 -17.09 -0.06 0.95
CA ALA A 56 -15.84 0.35 0.33
C ALA A 56 -14.77 0.66 1.39
N LEU A 57 -15.12 1.44 2.42
CA LEU A 57 -14.25 1.78 3.52
C LEU A 57 -13.76 0.54 4.29
N ALA A 58 -14.62 -0.43 4.59
CA ALA A 58 -14.21 -1.64 5.30
C ALA A 58 -13.13 -2.41 4.54
N ILE A 59 -13.29 -2.52 3.21
CA ILE A 59 -12.32 -3.19 2.33
C ILE A 59 -11.02 -2.39 2.24
N PHE A 60 -11.12 -1.09 2.04
CA PHE A 60 -10.00 -0.17 1.92
C PHE A 60 -9.16 -0.10 3.20
N LYS A 61 -9.78 0.10 4.36
CA LYS A 61 -9.08 0.10 5.66
C LYS A 61 -8.37 -1.22 5.93
N ARG A 62 -8.98 -2.35 5.56
CA ARG A 62 -8.33 -3.66 5.69
C ARG A 62 -7.12 -3.78 4.77
N TYR A 63 -7.20 -3.25 3.56
CA TYR A 63 -6.07 -3.17 2.64
C TYR A 63 -4.94 -2.31 3.22
N CYS A 64 -5.22 -1.07 3.66
CA CYS A 64 -4.21 -0.18 4.26
C CYS A 64 -3.58 -0.78 5.52
N ARG A 65 -4.37 -1.48 6.35
CA ARG A 65 -3.85 -2.21 7.52
C ARG A 65 -2.85 -3.30 7.14
N ASN A 66 -3.09 -4.04 6.05
CA ASN A 66 -2.14 -5.06 5.58
C ASN A 66 -0.86 -4.41 5.05
N VAL A 67 -0.96 -3.26 4.39
CA VAL A 67 0.21 -2.49 3.94
C VAL A 67 1.01 -1.98 5.14
N ALA A 68 0.35 -1.45 6.18
CA ALA A 68 1.02 -1.04 7.42
C ALA A 68 1.77 -2.20 8.11
N ILE A 69 1.17 -3.39 8.16
CA ILE A 69 1.86 -4.60 8.67
C ILE A 69 3.10 -4.93 7.81
N MET A 70 2.99 -4.81 6.49
CA MET A 70 4.14 -5.01 5.60
C MET A 70 5.25 -3.99 5.86
N ILE A 71 4.90 -2.72 6.07
CA ILE A 71 5.84 -1.64 6.42
C ILE A 71 6.56 -1.98 7.73
N ILE A 72 5.84 -2.38 8.79
CA ILE A 72 6.43 -2.79 10.06
C ILE A 72 7.44 -3.94 9.84
N ASN A 73 7.03 -4.98 9.11
CA ASN A 73 7.91 -6.12 8.85
C ASN A 73 9.21 -5.70 8.13
N ILE A 74 9.13 -4.79 7.16
CA ILE A 74 10.34 -4.27 6.49
C ILE A 74 11.14 -3.38 7.44
N GLN A 75 10.47 -2.52 8.20
CA GLN A 75 11.11 -1.56 9.11
C GLN A 75 11.93 -2.27 10.20
N THR A 76 11.45 -3.40 10.72
CA THR A 76 12.20 -4.19 11.72
C THR A 76 13.53 -4.76 11.21
N VAL A 77 13.73 -4.84 9.89
CA VAL A 77 14.97 -5.38 9.28
C VAL A 77 15.82 -4.27 8.68
N VAL A 78 15.19 -3.35 7.95
CA VAL A 78 15.89 -2.32 7.16
C VAL A 78 16.11 -1.03 7.93
N ASN A 79 15.24 -0.70 8.90
CA ASN A 79 15.21 0.58 9.60
C ASN A 79 15.29 1.79 8.63
N ALA A 80 14.35 1.84 7.69
CA ALA A 80 14.30 2.85 6.65
C ALA A 80 13.98 4.24 7.24
N SER A 81 14.52 5.28 6.60
CA SER A 81 14.21 6.68 6.97
C SER A 81 12.83 7.14 6.52
N LYS A 82 12.21 6.45 5.54
CA LYS A 82 10.85 6.67 5.06
C LYS A 82 10.38 5.51 4.16
N PHE A 83 9.07 5.37 4.03
CA PHE A 83 8.44 4.50 3.03
C PHE A 83 7.75 5.34 1.96
N VAL A 84 8.09 5.06 0.70
CA VAL A 84 7.51 5.76 -0.46
C VAL A 84 6.53 4.82 -1.15
N ILE A 85 5.26 5.22 -1.24
CA ILE A 85 4.22 4.49 -1.98
C ILE A 85 4.15 5.04 -3.39
N GLY A 86 4.38 4.17 -4.39
CA GLY A 86 4.39 4.54 -5.81
C GLY A 86 3.21 3.97 -6.61
N GLY A 87 3.21 4.28 -7.91
CA GLY A 87 2.15 3.88 -8.86
C GLY A 87 0.93 4.81 -8.84
N ASP A 88 0.02 4.65 -9.80
CA ASP A 88 -1.15 5.53 -9.97
C ASP A 88 -2.02 5.66 -8.71
N ILE A 89 -2.12 4.60 -7.91
CA ILE A 89 -2.93 4.62 -6.67
C ILE A 89 -2.39 5.62 -5.63
N SER A 90 -1.08 5.90 -5.65
CA SER A 90 -0.45 6.85 -4.73
C SER A 90 -0.87 8.31 -4.95
N ALA A 91 -1.53 8.61 -6.08
CA ALA A 91 -2.12 9.91 -6.33
C ALA A 91 -3.34 10.21 -5.43
N GLN A 92 -3.90 9.20 -4.77
CA GLN A 92 -5.04 9.35 -3.85
C GLN A 92 -4.54 9.70 -2.44
N PRO A 93 -4.72 10.93 -1.92
CA PRO A 93 -4.18 11.34 -0.63
C PRO A 93 -4.68 10.47 0.54
N VAL A 94 -5.96 10.08 0.49
CA VAL A 94 -6.62 9.20 1.46
C VAL A 94 -5.90 7.86 1.64
N LEU A 95 -5.15 7.39 0.63
CA LEU A 95 -4.32 6.19 0.73
C LEU A 95 -3.19 6.38 1.74
N ILE A 96 -2.43 7.46 1.60
CA ILE A 96 -1.27 7.72 2.44
C ILE A 96 -1.73 7.97 3.88
N GLU A 97 -2.76 8.79 4.04
CA GLU A 97 -3.36 9.10 5.34
C GLU A 97 -3.86 7.83 6.05
N GLU A 98 -4.58 6.95 5.35
CA GLU A 98 -5.11 5.75 5.98
C GLU A 98 -4.02 4.69 6.26
N ILE A 99 -2.98 4.57 5.44
CA ILE A 99 -1.83 3.70 5.75
C ILE A 99 -1.13 4.20 7.02
N ASP A 100 -0.86 5.50 7.09
CA ASP A 100 -0.22 6.14 8.24
C ASP A 100 -1.06 5.97 9.53
N ASN A 101 -2.36 6.21 9.44
CA ASN A 101 -3.33 5.97 10.51
C ASN A 101 -3.32 4.50 11.00
N GLN A 102 -3.29 3.54 10.07
CA GLN A 102 -3.24 2.12 10.43
C GLN A 102 -1.90 1.71 11.05
N LEU A 103 -0.79 2.31 10.60
CA LEU A 103 0.53 2.12 11.17
C LEU A 103 0.57 2.56 12.63
N HIS A 104 0.19 3.81 12.91
CA HIS A 104 0.11 4.35 14.26
C HIS A 104 -0.79 3.50 15.16
N LYS A 105 -1.99 3.12 14.68
CA LYS A 105 -2.90 2.24 15.42
C LYS A 105 -2.26 0.91 15.80
N ILE A 106 -1.47 0.30 14.93
CA ILE A 106 -0.81 -0.97 15.25
C ILE A 106 0.27 -0.75 16.33
N LEU A 107 1.05 0.33 16.23
CA LEU A 107 2.12 0.63 17.18
C LEU A 107 1.59 1.01 18.56
N GLU A 108 0.52 1.80 18.64
CA GLU A 108 -0.15 2.15 19.89
C GLU A 108 -0.77 0.93 20.58
N ASN A 109 -1.41 0.05 19.81
CA ASN A 109 -2.06 -1.15 20.35
C ASN A 109 -1.07 -2.29 20.66
N ASN A 110 0.16 -2.23 20.15
CA ASN A 110 1.19 -3.23 20.40
C ASN A 110 2.45 -2.57 20.98
N LEU A 111 2.41 -2.31 22.28
CA LEU A 111 3.47 -1.63 23.02
C LEU A 111 4.85 -2.32 22.91
N MET A 112 4.90 -3.61 22.62
CA MET A 112 6.18 -4.31 22.41
C MET A 112 6.87 -3.82 21.13
N ILE A 113 6.11 -3.65 20.05
CA ILE A 113 6.64 -3.13 18.78
C ILE A 113 6.77 -1.61 18.85
N GLY A 114 5.72 -0.92 19.31
CA GLY A 114 5.66 0.54 19.32
C GLY A 114 6.74 1.22 20.18
N LYS A 115 7.24 0.56 21.23
CA LYS A 115 8.33 1.10 22.05
C LYS A 115 9.73 0.86 21.46
N GLN A 116 9.86 -0.02 20.49
CA GLN A 116 11.15 -0.45 19.94
C GLN A 116 11.38 0.05 18.52
N MET A 117 10.30 0.42 17.81
CA MET A 117 10.36 0.85 16.43
C MET A 117 10.25 2.37 16.34
N ILE A 118 11.16 2.99 15.60
CA ILE A 118 11.00 4.37 15.16
C ILE A 118 9.99 4.35 14.00
N ASP A 119 8.89 5.08 14.17
CA ASP A 119 7.85 5.18 13.17
C ASP A 119 8.38 5.86 11.89
N PRO A 120 8.41 5.17 10.74
CA PRO A 120 8.93 5.74 9.51
C PRO A 120 7.85 6.56 8.80
N PRO A 121 8.15 7.79 8.33
CA PRO A 121 7.22 8.57 7.52
C PRO A 121 6.76 7.79 6.28
N VAL A 122 5.45 7.72 6.07
CA VAL A 122 4.84 7.16 4.85
C VAL A 122 4.47 8.30 3.91
N VAL A 123 4.99 8.29 2.69
CA VAL A 123 4.80 9.39 1.72
C VAL A 123 4.45 8.87 0.33
N ALA A 124 3.74 9.68 -0.45
CA ALA A 124 3.55 9.41 -1.87
C ALA A 124 4.86 9.61 -2.67
N ALA A 125 5.02 8.86 -3.74
CA ALA A 125 6.10 9.10 -4.70
C ALA A 125 5.94 10.48 -5.35
N LYS A 126 7.01 11.28 -5.33
CA LYS A 126 7.01 12.66 -5.88
C LYS A 126 6.51 12.73 -7.33
N TYR A 127 6.88 11.74 -8.15
CA TYR A 127 6.50 11.67 -9.56
C TYR A 127 5.36 10.68 -9.82
N GLY A 128 4.70 10.17 -8.76
CA GLY A 128 3.59 9.24 -8.87
C GLY A 128 3.92 8.05 -9.78
N ASN A 129 3.13 7.91 -10.85
CA ASN A 129 3.28 6.85 -11.85
C ASN A 129 4.55 7.00 -12.70
N ASP A 130 4.95 8.24 -13.00
CA ASP A 130 6.09 8.52 -13.88
C ASP A 130 7.44 8.25 -13.20
N ALA A 131 7.45 7.90 -11.91
CA ALA A 131 8.67 7.60 -11.17
C ALA A 131 9.53 6.51 -11.84
N ASN A 132 8.90 5.55 -12.52
CA ASN A 132 9.59 4.52 -13.29
C ASN A 132 10.33 5.10 -14.52
N LEU A 133 9.71 6.03 -15.24
CA LEU A 133 10.28 6.69 -16.42
C LEU A 133 11.46 7.58 -16.04
N TYR A 134 11.30 8.40 -14.99
CA TYR A 134 12.39 9.22 -14.47
C TYR A 134 13.54 8.35 -13.95
N GLY A 135 13.23 7.22 -13.29
CA GLY A 135 14.24 6.28 -12.83
C GLY A 135 15.05 5.65 -13.98
N ALA A 136 14.37 5.25 -15.06
CA ALA A 136 15.02 4.68 -16.24
C ALA A 136 15.92 5.71 -16.95
N LEU A 137 15.44 6.94 -17.12
CA LEU A 137 16.23 8.02 -17.70
C LEU A 137 17.46 8.34 -16.82
N TYR A 138 17.28 8.44 -15.51
CA TYR A 138 18.38 8.71 -14.60
C TYR A 138 19.46 7.62 -14.65
N ALA A 139 19.06 6.35 -14.70
CA ALA A 139 19.99 5.23 -14.83
C ALA A 139 20.83 5.32 -16.12
N LEU A 140 20.19 5.65 -17.26
CA LEU A 140 20.88 5.85 -18.53
C LEU A 140 21.89 7.01 -18.46
N LEU A 141 21.50 8.14 -17.85
CA LEU A 141 22.38 9.31 -17.73
C LEU A 141 23.62 9.02 -16.87
N LEU A 142 23.49 8.18 -15.84
CA LEU A 142 24.65 7.74 -15.06
C LEU A 142 25.62 6.92 -15.91
N GLU A 143 25.12 5.97 -16.70
CA GLU A 143 25.96 5.13 -17.56
C GLU A 143 26.71 5.95 -18.63
N LEU A 144 26.05 6.96 -19.20
CA LEU A 144 26.69 7.85 -20.18
C LEU A 144 27.81 8.69 -19.54
N LYS A 145 27.60 9.18 -18.31
CA LYS A 145 28.61 9.97 -17.58
C LYS A 145 29.83 9.16 -17.17
N GLU A 146 29.68 7.87 -16.90
CA GLU A 146 30.82 6.98 -16.57
C GLU A 146 31.69 6.62 -17.80
N LYS A 147 31.18 6.87 -19.01
CA LYS A 147 31.89 6.62 -20.28
C LYS A 147 32.64 7.85 -20.82
N GLU A 148 32.46 9.01 -20.19
CA GLU A 148 33.23 10.24 -20.44
C GLU A 148 34.48 10.30 -19.56
#